data_AF-A0A7S1CIM1-F1
#
_entry.id   AF-A0A7S1CIM1-F1
#
_cell.length_a   1.000
_cell.length_b   1.000
_cell.length_c   1.000
_cell.angle_alpha   90.00
_cell.angle_beta   90.00
_cell.angle_gamma   90.00
#
_symmetry.space_group_name_H-M   'P 1'
#
loop_
_entity.id
_entity.type
_entity.pdbx_description
1 polymer ?
#
loop_
_entity_poly.entity_id
_entity_poly.type
_entity_poly.pdbx_seq_one_letter_code
_entity_poly.pdbx_strand_id
1 'polypeptide(L)'
;DGTVVGQHITFISNNLGTLQAHAFRGVTVGGNLDIRVAGVTEIQPGAFDGADLTGAGLLLHHNPSIGVLRTGSLAGLRLAIINLQGAGCTGVEALAFADTVIDGALTMAGLSLGDIPPF
;
A
#
# COMPACT_ATOMS: atom_id res chain seq x y z
N ASP A 1 -10.17 -17.91 2.25
CA ASP A 1 -11.05 -17.73 1.07
C ASP A 1 -10.70 -16.38 0.46
N GLY A 2 -10.16 -16.37 -0.76
CA GLY A 2 -9.64 -15.16 -1.41
C GLY A 2 -10.63 -14.61 -2.43
N THR A 3 -10.92 -13.32 -2.36
CA THR A 3 -11.72 -12.62 -3.38
C THR A 3 -10.85 -12.37 -4.61
N VAL A 4 -11.29 -12.84 -5.78
CA VAL A 4 -10.58 -12.60 -7.05
C VAL A 4 -11.32 -11.56 -7.86
N VAL A 5 -10.63 -10.47 -8.22
CA VAL A 5 -11.12 -9.42 -9.12
C VAL A 5 -10.19 -9.36 -10.33
N GLY A 6 -10.66 -9.80 -11.50
CA GLY A 6 -9.83 -9.86 -12.71
C GLY A 6 -9.46 -8.50 -13.32
N GLN A 7 -9.97 -7.39 -12.77
CA GLN A 7 -9.82 -6.03 -13.26
C GLN A 7 -9.43 -5.09 -12.10
N HIS A 8 -9.65 -3.79 -12.26
CA HIS A 8 -9.38 -2.79 -11.21
C HIS A 8 -10.37 -2.88 -10.04
N ILE A 9 -9.87 -2.61 -8.84
CA ILE A 9 -10.69 -2.18 -7.69
C ILE A 9 -10.40 -0.70 -7.48
N THR A 10 -11.45 0.13 -7.36
CA THR A 10 -11.28 1.58 -7.21
C THR A 10 -12.02 2.12 -6.00
N PHE A 11 -11.32 2.94 -5.22
CA PHE A 11 -11.85 3.74 -4.11
C PHE A 11 -11.52 5.23 -4.28
N ILE A 12 -11.25 5.69 -5.50
CA ILE A 12 -10.89 7.08 -5.78
C ILE A 12 -11.96 8.02 -5.22
N SER A 13 -11.54 9.12 -4.57
CA SER A 13 -12.43 10.16 -4.04
C SER A 13 -13.39 9.66 -2.95
N ASN A 14 -13.07 8.55 -2.28
CA ASN A 14 -13.72 8.16 -1.03
C ASN A 14 -13.04 8.81 0.18
N ASN A 15 -13.56 8.54 1.38
CA ASN A 15 -12.95 8.91 2.65
C ASN A 15 -12.78 7.66 3.52
N LEU A 16 -11.78 6.84 3.19
CA LEU A 16 -11.54 5.55 3.84
C LEU A 16 -10.97 5.68 5.25
N GLY A 17 -10.29 6.78 5.57
CA GLY A 17 -9.63 6.96 6.86
C GLY A 17 -8.54 5.90 7.07
N THR A 18 -8.67 5.09 8.11
CA THR A 18 -7.72 4.01 8.40
C THR A 18 -8.05 2.76 7.58
N LEU A 19 -7.09 2.26 6.79
CA LEU A 19 -7.14 0.90 6.25
C LEU A 19 -6.88 -0.07 7.40
N GLN A 20 -7.93 -0.73 7.86
CA GLN A 20 -7.87 -1.65 8.99
C GLN A 20 -7.07 -2.91 8.66
N ALA A 21 -6.56 -3.59 9.69
CA ALA A 21 -5.97 -4.91 9.55
C ALA A 21 -6.92 -5.83 8.76
N HIS A 22 -6.34 -6.58 7.82
CA HIS A 22 -7.04 -7.50 6.92
C HIS A 22 -8.08 -6.87 5.96
N ALA A 23 -8.12 -5.54 5.79
CA ALA A 23 -9.06 -4.89 4.87
C ALA A 23 -9.02 -5.45 3.43
N PHE A 24 -7.83 -5.87 2.98
CA PHE A 24 -7.60 -6.48 1.67
C PHE A 24 -7.01 -7.89 1.77
N ARG A 25 -7.22 -8.59 2.90
CA ARG A 25 -6.62 -9.91 3.11
C ARG A 25 -7.00 -10.89 2.01
N GLY A 26 -5.99 -11.52 1.41
CA GLY A 26 -6.16 -12.58 0.41
C GLY A 26 -6.84 -12.14 -0.88
N VAL A 27 -6.96 -10.83 -1.15
CA VAL A 27 -7.52 -10.35 -2.42
C VAL A 27 -6.52 -10.60 -3.55
N THR A 28 -7.00 -11.13 -4.67
CA THR A 28 -6.22 -11.20 -5.91
C THR A 28 -6.81 -10.21 -6.90
N VAL A 29 -5.99 -9.28 -7.40
CA VAL A 29 -6.44 -8.24 -8.34
C VAL A 29 -5.60 -8.30 -9.62
N GLY A 30 -6.26 -8.56 -10.76
CA GLY A 30 -5.60 -8.60 -12.07
C GLY A 30 -5.29 -7.21 -12.64
N GLY A 31 -5.95 -6.16 -12.13
CA GLY A 31 -5.64 -4.76 -12.39
C GLY A 31 -5.21 -4.03 -11.12
N ASN A 32 -5.09 -2.70 -11.20
CA ASN A 32 -4.69 -1.90 -10.05
C ASN A 32 -5.72 -1.91 -8.92
N LEU A 33 -5.24 -1.95 -7.68
CA LEU A 33 -5.97 -1.52 -6.49
C LEU A 33 -5.74 -0.01 -6.34
N ASP A 34 -6.70 0.78 -6.81
CA ASP A 34 -6.62 2.23 -6.87
C ASP A 34 -7.30 2.89 -5.66
N ILE A 35 -6.47 3.33 -4.71
CA ILE A 35 -6.85 3.99 -3.45
C ILE A 35 -6.30 5.44 -3.45
N ARG A 36 -6.06 6.04 -4.62
CA ARG A 36 -5.58 7.44 -4.67
C ARG A 36 -6.68 8.42 -4.28
N VAL A 37 -6.30 9.52 -3.63
CA VAL A 37 -7.24 10.59 -3.23
C VAL A 37 -8.43 10.00 -2.45
N ALA A 38 -8.18 9.04 -1.56
CA ALA A 38 -9.22 8.30 -0.85
C ALA A 38 -9.29 8.63 0.64
N GLY A 39 -8.65 9.72 1.08
CA GLY A 39 -8.63 10.16 2.47
C GLY A 39 -7.96 9.16 3.41
N VAL A 40 -6.98 8.40 2.93
CA VAL A 40 -6.26 7.45 3.79
C VAL A 40 -5.38 8.21 4.78
N THR A 41 -5.59 7.94 6.07
CA THR A 41 -4.84 8.56 7.18
C THR A 41 -3.92 7.58 7.90
N GLU A 42 -4.12 6.28 7.68
CA GLU A 42 -3.33 5.23 8.32
C GLU A 42 -3.48 3.92 7.57
N ILE A 43 -2.42 3.12 7.55
CA ILE A 43 -2.43 1.73 7.10
C ILE A 43 -2.04 0.87 8.29
N GLN A 44 -2.98 0.09 8.82
CA GLN A 44 -2.69 -0.81 9.93
C GLN A 44 -1.82 -1.99 9.49
N PRO A 45 -1.02 -2.58 10.40
CA PRO A 45 -0.30 -3.80 10.13
C PRO A 45 -1.23 -4.91 9.63
N GLY A 46 -0.81 -5.61 8.57
CA GLY A 46 -1.57 -6.71 7.97
C GLY A 46 -2.82 -6.30 7.21
N ALA A 47 -3.00 -5.01 6.87
CA ALA A 47 -4.08 -4.55 6.01
C ALA A 47 -4.14 -5.30 4.67
N PHE A 48 -2.99 -5.75 4.17
CA PHE A 48 -2.81 -6.44 2.89
C PHE A 48 -2.33 -7.89 3.01
N ASP A 49 -2.53 -8.54 4.16
CA ASP A 49 -2.03 -9.90 4.39
C ASP A 49 -2.42 -10.88 3.26
N GLY A 50 -1.42 -11.40 2.56
CA GLY A 50 -1.62 -12.36 1.47
C GLY A 50 -2.35 -11.80 0.25
N ALA A 51 -2.44 -10.47 0.11
CA ALA A 51 -2.95 -9.84 -1.10
C ALA A 51 -1.97 -10.05 -2.27
N ASP A 52 -2.52 -10.38 -3.43
CA ASP A 52 -1.77 -10.62 -4.65
C ASP A 52 -2.21 -9.66 -5.75
N LEU A 53 -1.35 -8.70 -6.04
CA LEU A 53 -1.47 -7.72 -7.12
C LEU A 53 -0.38 -7.98 -8.17
N THR A 54 0.07 -9.23 -8.34
CA THR A 54 1.11 -9.59 -9.30
C THR A 54 0.72 -9.13 -10.71
N GLY A 55 1.61 -8.36 -11.36
CA GLY A 55 1.33 -7.71 -12.66
C GLY A 55 0.56 -6.39 -12.57
N ALA A 56 0.15 -5.97 -11.37
CA ALA A 56 -0.62 -4.76 -11.11
C ALA A 56 0.01 -3.89 -10.01
N GLY A 57 -0.62 -2.75 -9.71
CA GLY A 57 -0.13 -1.81 -8.72
C GLY A 57 -1.09 -1.48 -7.58
N LEU A 58 -0.50 -1.11 -6.45
CA LEU A 58 -1.17 -0.43 -5.34
C LEU A 58 -0.94 1.08 -5.48
N LEU A 59 -2.02 1.81 -5.79
CA LEU A 59 -1.96 3.25 -6.00
C LEU A 59 -2.50 3.97 -4.75
N LEU A 60 -1.60 4.54 -3.94
CA LEU A 60 -1.90 5.27 -2.70
C LEU A 60 -1.55 6.75 -2.78
N HIS A 61 -1.12 7.23 -3.95
CA HIS A 61 -0.71 8.62 -4.16
C HIS A 61 -1.85 9.61 -3.86
N HIS A 62 -1.46 10.82 -3.48
CA HIS A 62 -2.39 11.89 -3.08
C HIS A 62 -3.33 11.55 -1.90
N ASN A 63 -2.87 10.73 -0.96
CA ASN A 63 -3.46 10.64 0.38
C ASN A 63 -2.56 11.39 1.38
N PRO A 64 -2.72 12.70 1.59
CA PRO A 64 -1.68 13.56 2.18
C PRO A 64 -1.38 13.33 3.66
N SER A 65 -1.93 12.28 4.28
CA SER A 65 -1.94 12.11 5.73
C SER A 65 -1.64 10.69 6.21
N ILE A 66 -1.02 9.83 5.39
CA ILE A 66 -0.66 8.46 5.84
C ILE A 66 0.36 8.49 6.99
N GLY A 67 1.28 9.45 7.01
CA GLY A 67 2.26 9.59 8.08
C GLY A 67 3.33 8.51 8.04
N VAL A 68 3.56 7.81 9.14
CA VAL A 68 4.60 6.76 9.21
C VAL A 68 4.05 5.43 8.70
N LEU A 69 4.75 4.81 7.74
CA LEU A 69 4.51 3.42 7.39
C LEU A 69 5.05 2.53 8.49
N ARG A 70 4.16 2.05 9.36
CA ARG A 70 4.55 1.23 10.51
C ARG A 70 4.94 -0.19 10.10
N THR A 71 5.63 -0.86 11.02
CA THR A 71 5.97 -2.28 10.94
C THR A 71 4.77 -3.10 10.47
N GLY A 72 4.93 -3.85 9.37
CA GLY A 72 3.86 -4.70 8.83
C GLY A 72 2.74 -4.00 8.06
N SER A 73 2.77 -2.68 7.87
CA SER A 73 1.70 -1.94 7.15
C SER A 73 1.50 -2.39 5.71
N LEU A 74 2.57 -2.84 5.04
CA LEU A 74 2.54 -3.33 3.67
C LEU A 74 3.06 -4.78 3.55
N ALA A 75 3.19 -5.49 4.66
CA ALA A 75 3.81 -6.81 4.70
C ALA A 75 3.03 -7.87 3.90
N GLY A 76 3.78 -8.83 3.34
CA GLY A 76 3.25 -9.97 2.60
C GLY A 76 2.58 -9.64 1.27
N LEU A 77 2.63 -8.39 0.81
CA LEU A 77 2.03 -7.95 -0.44
C LEU A 77 2.92 -8.33 -1.63
N ARG A 78 2.31 -8.86 -2.70
CA ARG A 78 2.99 -9.11 -3.98
C ARG A 78 2.44 -8.17 -5.04
N LEU A 79 3.30 -7.42 -5.74
CA LEU A 79 2.87 -6.40 -6.67
C LEU A 79 3.95 -6.01 -7.67
N ALA A 80 3.56 -5.37 -8.78
CA ALA A 80 4.52 -4.75 -9.70
C ALA A 80 4.91 -3.33 -9.27
N ILE A 81 3.95 -2.51 -8.82
CA ILE A 81 4.20 -1.08 -8.56
C ILE A 81 3.46 -0.61 -7.31
N ILE A 82 4.16 0.04 -6.38
CA ILE A 82 3.53 0.85 -5.34
C ILE A 82 3.84 2.33 -5.55
N ASN A 83 2.78 3.14 -5.57
CA ASN A 83 2.89 4.58 -5.70
C ASN A 83 2.36 5.30 -4.46
N LEU A 84 3.29 5.86 -3.69
CA LEU A 84 3.08 6.66 -2.48
C LEU A 84 3.42 8.14 -2.70
N GLN A 85 3.55 8.61 -3.94
CA GLN A 85 3.85 10.03 -4.20
C GLN A 85 2.75 10.94 -3.64
N GLY A 86 3.15 11.93 -2.84
CA GLY A 86 2.19 12.82 -2.18
C GLY A 86 1.26 12.10 -1.20
N ALA A 87 1.63 10.92 -0.72
CA ALA A 87 0.86 10.17 0.29
C ALA A 87 1.15 10.63 1.73
N GLY A 88 1.81 11.79 1.91
CA GLY A 88 2.13 12.32 3.23
C GLY A 88 2.96 11.37 4.09
N CYS A 89 3.76 10.50 3.46
CA CYS A 89 4.65 9.61 4.19
C CYS A 89 5.75 10.45 4.86
N THR A 90 5.91 10.31 6.17
CA THR A 90 6.92 11.04 6.96
C THR A 90 7.99 10.14 7.55
N GLY A 91 7.84 8.83 7.42
CA GLY A 91 8.85 7.84 7.80
C GLY A 91 8.45 6.43 7.43
N VAL A 92 9.41 5.52 7.46
CA VAL A 92 9.20 4.09 7.27
C VAL A 92 9.84 3.35 8.45
N GLU A 93 9.06 2.59 9.20
CA GLU A 93 9.60 1.73 10.24
C GLU A 93 10.26 0.49 9.63
N ALA A 94 11.20 -0.11 10.38
CA ALA A 94 11.76 -1.39 10.01
C ALA A 94 10.63 -2.41 9.76
N LEU A 95 10.80 -3.27 8.75
CA LEU A 95 9.84 -4.32 8.43
C LEU A 95 8.44 -3.81 8.01
N ALA A 96 8.28 -2.53 7.65
CA ALA A 96 7.04 -2.05 7.02
C ALA A 96 6.68 -2.84 5.75
N PHE A 97 7.70 -3.30 5.03
CA PHE A 97 7.62 -4.12 3.81
C PHE A 97 8.06 -5.58 4.03
N ALA A 98 7.97 -6.12 5.25
CA ALA A 98 8.35 -7.51 5.51
C ALA A 98 7.67 -8.48 4.52
N ASP A 99 8.43 -9.38 3.92
CA ASP A 99 7.96 -10.36 2.93
C ASP A 99 7.21 -9.74 1.72
N THR A 100 7.36 -8.44 1.48
CA THR A 100 6.78 -7.76 0.32
C THR A 100 7.64 -8.05 -0.91
N VAL A 101 6.99 -8.38 -2.03
CA VAL A 101 7.66 -8.58 -3.31
C VAL A 101 7.21 -7.50 -4.28
N ILE A 102 8.17 -6.67 -4.74
CA ILE A 102 7.95 -5.60 -5.71
C ILE A 102 8.73 -5.96 -6.98
N ASP A 103 8.02 -6.41 -8.02
CA ASP A 103 8.64 -6.83 -9.30
C ASP A 103 8.97 -5.66 -10.24
N GLY A 104 8.63 -4.42 -9.84
CA GLY A 104 8.84 -3.21 -10.61
C GLY A 104 9.34 -2.06 -9.75
N ALA A 105 8.46 -1.12 -9.41
CA ALA A 105 8.85 0.16 -8.82
C ALA A 105 8.15 0.48 -7.50
N LEU A 106 8.94 0.93 -6.53
CA LEU A 106 8.49 1.67 -5.36
C LEU A 106 8.74 3.16 -5.61
N THR A 107 7.66 3.96 -5.64
CA THR A 107 7.77 5.42 -5.76
C THR A 107 7.24 6.08 -4.50
N MET A 108 8.06 6.93 -3.90
CA MET A 108 7.73 7.73 -2.71
C MET A 108 8.42 9.09 -2.83
N ALA A 109 7.75 10.13 -2.33
CA ALA A 109 8.27 11.49 -2.32
C ALA A 109 7.97 12.13 -0.96
N GLY A 110 8.84 13.02 -0.50
CA GLY A 110 8.72 13.67 0.81
C GLY A 110 9.46 12.98 1.95
N LEU A 111 10.19 11.89 1.66
CA LEU A 111 11.13 11.27 2.60
C LEU A 111 12.57 11.63 2.24
N SER A 112 13.42 11.75 3.26
CA SER A 112 14.86 11.74 3.09
C SER A 112 15.40 10.31 3.08
N LEU A 113 16.60 10.09 2.54
CA LEU A 113 17.21 8.76 2.53
C LEU A 113 17.38 8.16 3.94
N GLY A 114 17.51 8.99 4.98
CA GLY A 114 17.62 8.54 6.36
C GLY A 114 16.32 8.02 6.96
N ASP A 115 15.17 8.33 6.35
CA ASP A 115 13.85 7.89 6.80
C ASP A 115 13.47 6.51 6.27
N ILE A 116 14.31 5.93 5.39
CA ILE A 116 14.14 4.61 4.81
C ILE A 116 15.08 3.64 5.52
N PRO A 117 14.57 2.67 6.30
CA PRO A 117 15.40 1.68 6.95
C PRO A 117 16.11 0.83 5.88
N PRO A 118 17.28 0.23 6.21
CA PRO A 118 17.92 -0.72 5.31
C PRO A 118 16.94 -1.85 4.97
N PHE A 119 16.83 -2.16 3.68
CA PHE A 119 15.99 -3.22 3.13
C PHE A 119 16.55 -4.61 3.45
#